data_AF-A0A5R8WUB5-F1
#
_entry.id   AF-A0A5R8WUB5-F1
#
_cell.length_a   1.000
_cell.length_b   1.000
_cell.length_c   1.000
_cell.angle_alpha   90.00
_cell.angle_beta   90.00
_cell.angle_gamma   90.00
#
_symmetry.space_group_name_H-M   'P 1'
#
loop_
_entity.id
_entity.type
_entity.pdbx_description
1 polymer ?
#
loop_
_entity_poly.entity_id
_entity_poly.type
_entity_poly.pdbx_seq_one_letter_code
_entity_poly.pdbx_strand_id
1 'polypeptide(L)'
;MQTLRLALLAASLLVGAASCDSKSDDPQPEAPAVARHEMNRVFYYPSNATSAGISYAPADVKASGRLTADQLLLSFEPEAGQDAVSFTLPIARLTAGLTGTYALQSLPTPASAIAQVAYTFTANRSAAGSNGRLFLSNANYMDGQVVITAYDQQRRLLSGSYTLKMNDIIDPFSSAMSSPPALRCNLTLNGSFENLPLQ
;
A
#
# COMPACT_ATOMS: atom_id res chain seq x y z
N MET A 1 35.34 -1.35 72.78
CA MET A 1 34.13 -1.03 73.59
C MET A 1 32.99 -0.68 72.64
N GLN A 2 31.81 -1.17 72.98
CA GLN A 2 30.68 -1.48 72.10
C GLN A 2 29.99 -0.28 71.43
N THR A 3 29.54 -0.60 70.23
CA THR A 3 28.52 0.00 69.36
C THR A 3 27.14 0.17 70.00
N LEU A 4 26.33 1.00 69.32
CA LEU A 4 24.87 1.01 69.16
C LEU A 4 24.06 2.01 70.02
N ARG A 5 23.50 3.04 69.36
CA ARG A 5 22.11 3.50 69.57
C ARG A 5 21.52 4.09 68.27
N LEU A 6 20.42 3.48 67.82
CA LEU A 6 19.46 4.03 66.86
C LEU A 6 18.76 5.27 67.45
N ALA A 7 18.44 6.25 66.60
CA ALA A 7 17.25 7.08 66.76
C ALA A 7 16.78 7.59 65.38
N LEU A 8 15.58 7.18 64.98
CA LEU A 8 14.76 7.80 63.95
C LEU A 8 14.37 9.22 64.40
N LEU A 9 14.45 10.21 63.50
CA LEU A 9 13.54 11.34 63.50
C LEU A 9 13.15 11.70 62.07
N ALA A 10 11.86 11.51 61.78
CA ALA A 10 11.18 12.11 60.65
C ALA A 10 11.04 13.62 60.90
N ALA A 11 11.35 14.43 59.90
CA ALA A 11 10.96 15.83 59.86
C ALA A 11 10.55 16.18 58.42
N SER A 12 9.24 16.29 58.24
CA SER A 12 8.58 16.80 57.05
C SER A 12 8.97 18.25 56.80
N LEU A 13 9.44 18.57 55.59
CA LEU A 13 9.56 19.95 55.11
C LEU A 13 8.71 20.10 53.85
N LEU A 14 7.55 20.73 54.06
CA LEU A 14 6.72 21.37 53.06
C LEU A 14 7.51 22.49 52.37
N VAL A 15 7.78 22.35 51.08
CA VAL A 15 8.17 23.44 50.15
C VAL A 15 7.72 22.99 48.77
N GLY A 16 6.98 23.71 47.94
CA GLY A 16 6.22 24.94 48.03
C GLY A 16 5.40 24.99 46.74
N ALA A 17 4.16 25.46 46.81
CA ALA A 17 3.37 25.74 45.62
C ALA A 17 3.95 26.98 44.94
N ALA A 18 4.96 26.78 44.09
CA ALA A 18 5.39 27.78 43.13
C ALA A 18 4.48 27.65 41.90
N SER A 19 3.43 28.47 41.91
CA SER A 19 2.77 28.99 40.72
C SER A 19 3.85 29.49 39.75
N CYS A 20 4.09 28.75 38.67
CA CYS A 20 4.80 29.24 37.51
C CYS A 20 3.89 29.08 36.29
N ASP A 21 3.24 30.20 35.99
CA ASP A 21 3.06 30.80 34.67
C ASP A 21 2.59 29.92 33.51
N SER A 22 1.44 30.32 32.99
CA SER A 22 0.83 29.94 31.73
C SER A 22 1.84 29.87 30.58
N LYS A 23 2.30 28.65 30.28
CA LYS A 23 2.68 28.23 28.93
C LYS A 23 1.79 27.05 28.55
N SER A 24 0.57 27.36 28.14
CA SER A 24 -0.37 26.35 27.61
C SER A 24 -0.59 26.50 26.10
N ASP A 25 0.29 27.21 25.40
CA ASP A 25 0.25 27.39 23.94
C ASP A 25 1.51 26.83 23.23
N ASP A 26 2.25 25.91 23.87
CA ASP A 26 3.15 25.07 23.09
C ASP A 26 2.27 24.09 22.29
N PRO A 27 2.32 24.09 20.94
CA PRO A 27 1.50 23.20 20.14
C PRO A 27 1.73 21.77 20.59
N GLN A 28 0.67 21.11 21.08
CA GLN A 28 0.75 19.69 21.40
C GLN A 28 1.23 18.95 20.14
N PRO A 29 2.26 18.08 20.24
CA PRO A 29 2.75 17.33 19.10
C PRO A 29 1.58 16.64 18.40
N GLU A 30 1.44 16.87 17.10
CA GLU A 30 0.38 16.25 16.32
C GLU A 30 0.49 14.72 16.44
N ALA A 31 -0.66 14.07 16.66
CA ALA A 31 -0.69 12.63 16.84
C ALA A 31 -0.11 11.90 15.62
N PRO A 32 0.57 10.74 15.81
CA PRO A 32 1.08 9.96 14.69
C PRO A 32 -0.04 9.59 13.72
N ALA A 33 0.17 9.88 12.44
CA ALA A 33 -0.75 9.49 11.40
C ALA A 33 -0.78 7.94 11.29
N VAL A 34 -1.98 7.36 11.34
CA VAL A 34 -2.16 5.91 11.25
C VAL A 34 -2.27 5.51 9.78
N ALA A 35 -1.43 4.57 9.36
CA ALA A 35 -1.48 4.02 8.01
C ALA A 35 -2.70 3.11 7.82
N ARG A 36 -3.39 3.24 6.68
CA ARG A 36 -4.55 2.40 6.31
C ARG A 36 -4.46 2.04 4.84
N HIS A 37 -4.71 0.78 4.50
CA HIS A 37 -4.60 0.29 3.13
C HIS A 37 -5.77 -0.64 2.84
N GLU A 38 -6.31 -0.57 1.63
CA GLU A 38 -7.39 -1.45 1.20
C GLU A 38 -7.05 -2.06 -0.15
N MET A 39 -7.51 -3.28 -0.38
CA MET A 39 -7.38 -3.96 -1.66
C MET A 39 -8.60 -4.84 -1.90
N ASN A 40 -9.16 -4.73 -3.10
CA ASN A 40 -10.34 -5.47 -3.54
C ASN A 40 -10.12 -5.95 -4.97
N ARG A 41 -10.44 -7.21 -5.24
CA ARG A 41 -10.34 -7.83 -6.55
C ARG A 41 -11.68 -8.40 -6.97
N VAL A 42 -11.99 -8.27 -8.26
CA VAL A 42 -13.09 -8.99 -8.92
C VAL A 42 -12.58 -9.60 -10.22
N PHE A 43 -12.86 -10.89 -10.41
CA PHE A 43 -12.85 -11.53 -11.71
C PHE A 43 -14.29 -11.66 -12.20
N TYR A 44 -14.57 -11.15 -13.40
CA TYR A 44 -15.83 -11.37 -14.11
C TYR A 44 -15.60 -12.32 -15.28
N TYR A 45 -16.46 -13.32 -15.43
CA TYR A 45 -16.39 -14.34 -16.48
C TYR A 45 -17.50 -14.11 -17.51
N PRO A 46 -17.23 -13.47 -18.66
CA PRO A 46 -18.27 -13.13 -19.63
C PRO A 46 -18.99 -14.35 -20.22
N SER A 47 -18.30 -15.50 -20.30
CA SER A 47 -18.85 -16.73 -20.90
C SER A 47 -20.05 -17.31 -20.15
N ASN A 48 -20.17 -17.04 -18.84
CA ASN A 48 -21.27 -17.50 -18.00
C ASN A 48 -21.87 -16.41 -17.11
N ALA A 49 -21.46 -15.16 -17.32
CA ALA A 49 -21.87 -13.98 -16.56
C ALA A 49 -21.71 -14.11 -15.03
N THR A 50 -20.70 -14.85 -14.56
CA THR A 50 -20.42 -14.99 -13.12
C THR A 50 -19.27 -14.10 -12.66
N SER A 51 -19.22 -13.80 -11.36
CA SER A 51 -18.14 -13.03 -10.75
C SER A 51 -17.57 -13.75 -9.53
N ALA A 52 -16.25 -13.67 -9.35
CA ALA A 52 -15.56 -14.11 -8.16
C ALA A 52 -14.77 -12.91 -7.59
N GLY A 53 -15.17 -12.43 -6.42
CA GLY A 53 -14.56 -11.27 -5.77
C GLY A 53 -13.94 -11.60 -4.43
N ILE A 54 -12.94 -10.83 -4.02
CA ILE A 54 -12.38 -10.84 -2.68
C ILE A 54 -12.05 -9.41 -2.25
N SER A 55 -12.32 -9.12 -0.97
CA SER A 55 -11.93 -7.91 -0.27
C SER A 55 -10.99 -8.31 0.85
N TYR A 56 -9.78 -7.73 0.88
CA TYR A 56 -8.82 -7.99 1.94
C TYR A 56 -9.09 -7.04 3.11
N ALA A 57 -9.01 -7.54 4.34
CA ALA A 57 -9.18 -6.68 5.50
C ALA A 57 -8.04 -5.64 5.53
N PRO A 58 -8.33 -4.37 5.87
CA PRO A 58 -7.31 -3.32 5.78
C PRO A 58 -6.05 -3.58 6.61
N ALA A 59 -6.20 -4.26 7.75
CA ALA A 59 -5.08 -4.65 8.61
C ALA A 59 -4.16 -5.71 8.00
N ASP A 60 -4.65 -6.47 7.01
CA ASP A 60 -3.92 -7.57 6.39
C ASP A 60 -3.22 -7.14 5.09
N VAL A 61 -3.48 -5.92 4.59
CA VAL A 61 -2.82 -5.40 3.38
C VAL A 61 -1.50 -4.74 3.76
N LYS A 62 -0.40 -5.40 3.43
CA LYS A 62 0.95 -4.83 3.51
C LYS A 62 1.14 -3.86 2.36
N ALA A 63 1.63 -2.67 2.70
CA ALA A 63 1.98 -1.65 1.73
C ALA A 63 3.40 -1.16 1.97
N SER A 64 4.11 -0.82 0.89
CA SER A 64 5.40 -0.15 0.96
C SER A 64 5.47 0.97 -0.07
N GLY A 65 6.04 2.09 0.35
CA GLY A 65 6.38 3.22 -0.50
C GLY A 65 7.87 3.48 -0.44
N ARG A 66 8.51 3.69 -1.59
CA ARG A 66 9.92 4.06 -1.67
C ARG A 66 10.08 5.24 -2.63
N LEU A 67 10.70 6.30 -2.15
CA LEU A 67 10.98 7.50 -2.93
C LEU A 67 12.48 7.60 -3.15
N THR A 68 12.90 7.50 -4.41
CA THR A 68 14.30 7.67 -4.82
C THR A 68 14.44 8.93 -5.66
N ALA A 69 15.67 9.26 -6.09
CA ALA A 69 15.90 10.38 -7.00
C ALA A 69 15.17 10.20 -8.35
N ASP A 70 15.04 8.95 -8.82
CA ASP A 70 14.56 8.67 -10.17
C ASP A 70 13.10 8.23 -10.22
N GLN A 71 12.60 7.61 -9.15
CA GLN A 71 11.31 6.94 -9.15
C GLN A 71 10.63 6.89 -7.77
N LEU A 72 9.31 6.93 -7.82
CA LEU A 72 8.40 6.53 -6.74
C LEU A 72 7.94 5.08 -7.01
N LEU A 73 8.18 4.19 -6.04
CA LEU A 73 7.68 2.82 -6.06
C LEU A 73 6.61 2.65 -4.99
N LEU A 74 5.47 2.09 -5.37
CA LEU A 74 4.38 1.73 -4.48
C LEU A 74 4.11 0.23 -4.64
N SER A 75 4.01 -0.52 -3.56
CA SER A 75 3.65 -1.95 -3.62
C SER A 75 2.62 -2.29 -2.57
N PHE A 76 1.67 -3.15 -2.94
CA PHE A 76 0.57 -3.59 -2.10
C PHE A 76 0.39 -5.10 -2.23
N GLU A 77 0.34 -5.82 -1.12
CA GLU A 77 0.05 -7.24 -1.07
C GLU A 77 -0.67 -7.61 0.23
N PRO A 78 -1.74 -8.44 0.20
CA PRO A 78 -2.25 -9.08 1.40
C PRO A 78 -1.22 -10.04 2.03
N GLU A 79 -1.14 -10.04 3.35
CA GLU A 79 -0.32 -10.96 4.14
C GLU A 79 -0.67 -12.43 3.82
N ALA A 80 -1.96 -12.72 3.80
CA ALA A 80 -2.52 -13.98 3.32
C ALA A 80 -3.42 -13.68 2.11
N GLY A 81 -2.97 -14.03 0.91
CA GLY A 81 -3.74 -13.81 -0.30
C GLY A 81 -2.98 -14.22 -1.56
N GLN A 82 -3.67 -14.03 -2.68
CA GLN A 82 -3.16 -14.41 -4.01
C GLN A 82 -2.59 -13.21 -4.75
N ASP A 83 -2.99 -11.99 -4.39
CA ASP A 83 -2.69 -10.80 -5.17
C ASP A 83 -1.40 -10.12 -4.69
N ALA A 84 -0.71 -9.46 -5.61
CA ALA A 84 0.27 -8.43 -5.32
C ALA A 84 0.29 -7.45 -6.49
N VAL A 85 0.40 -6.16 -6.21
CA VAL A 85 0.52 -5.13 -7.25
C VAL A 85 1.61 -4.15 -6.88
N SER A 86 2.44 -3.78 -7.86
CA SER A 86 3.41 -2.71 -7.71
C SER A 86 3.33 -1.70 -8.84
N PHE A 87 3.56 -0.44 -8.50
CA PHE A 87 3.57 0.69 -9.40
C PHE A 87 4.93 1.35 -9.36
N THR A 88 5.47 1.68 -10.52
CA THR A 88 6.70 2.47 -10.66
C THR A 88 6.38 3.72 -11.46
N LEU A 89 6.63 4.88 -10.84
CA LEU A 89 6.40 6.18 -11.46
C LEU A 89 7.72 6.99 -11.51
N PRO A 90 8.18 7.43 -12.69
CA PRO A 90 9.39 8.22 -12.80
C PRO A 90 9.20 9.63 -12.23
N ILE A 91 10.08 10.06 -11.32
CA ILE A 91 10.00 11.34 -10.61
C ILE A 91 9.98 12.53 -11.56
N ALA A 92 10.73 12.45 -12.66
CA ALA A 92 10.75 13.48 -13.72
C ALA A 92 9.39 13.73 -14.38
N ARG A 93 8.39 12.86 -14.15
CA ARG A 93 7.03 12.96 -14.69
C ARG A 93 5.98 13.24 -13.60
N LEU A 94 6.39 13.37 -12.34
CA LEU A 94 5.53 13.69 -11.21
C LEU A 94 5.53 15.20 -10.94
N THR A 95 4.47 15.68 -10.28
CA THR A 95 4.47 17.04 -9.74
C THR A 95 5.42 17.12 -8.54
N ALA A 96 5.92 18.32 -8.22
CA ALA A 96 6.80 18.51 -7.07
C ALA A 96 6.14 18.10 -5.72
N GLY A 97 4.82 18.19 -5.64
CA GLY A 97 4.03 17.73 -4.50
C GLY A 97 3.61 16.26 -4.58
N LEU A 98 4.06 15.50 -5.58
CA LEU A 98 3.68 14.12 -5.90
C LEU A 98 2.18 13.88 -6.19
N THR A 99 1.30 14.83 -5.87
CA THR A 99 -0.13 14.73 -6.10
C THR A 99 -0.49 14.79 -7.58
N GLY A 100 -1.51 14.02 -7.96
CA GLY A 100 -1.97 13.93 -9.34
C GLY A 100 -2.61 12.58 -9.66
N THR A 101 -3.11 12.48 -10.88
CA THR A 101 -3.64 11.25 -11.46
C THR A 101 -2.70 10.78 -12.55
N TYR A 102 -2.19 9.56 -12.40
CA TYR A 102 -1.19 8.97 -13.27
C TYR A 102 -1.78 7.72 -13.92
N ALA A 103 -2.08 7.81 -15.22
CA ALA A 103 -2.59 6.68 -15.99
C ALA A 103 -1.54 5.54 -16.04
N LEU A 104 -2.04 4.30 -16.07
CA LEU A 104 -1.20 3.12 -16.23
C LEU A 104 -0.64 3.05 -17.65
N GLN A 105 0.60 2.61 -17.77
CA GLN A 105 1.14 2.14 -19.04
C GLN A 105 0.34 0.95 -19.54
N SER A 106 0.24 0.80 -20.86
CA SER A 106 -0.55 -0.24 -21.49
C SER A 106 -0.14 -0.45 -22.94
N LEU A 107 -0.28 -1.68 -23.44
CA LEU A 107 -0.23 -1.92 -24.88
C LEU A 107 -1.38 -1.20 -25.61
N PRO A 108 -1.20 -0.82 -26.89
CA PRO A 108 -0.01 -1.05 -27.71
C PRO A 108 1.08 0.03 -27.55
N THR A 109 0.82 1.09 -26.78
CA THR A 109 1.72 2.24 -26.64
C THR A 109 2.11 2.53 -25.19
N PRO A 110 2.91 1.66 -24.52
CA PRO A 110 3.18 1.81 -23.08
C PRO A 110 3.78 3.17 -22.70
N ALA A 111 4.59 3.77 -23.58
CA ALA A 111 5.26 5.03 -23.33
C ALA A 111 4.33 6.26 -23.24
N SER A 112 3.06 6.15 -23.63
CA SER A 112 2.11 7.28 -23.59
C SER A 112 1.65 7.62 -22.17
N ALA A 113 1.80 6.71 -21.21
CA ALA A 113 1.40 6.89 -19.83
C ALA A 113 2.57 6.73 -18.86
N ILE A 114 2.36 7.09 -17.59
CA ILE A 114 3.44 7.32 -16.62
C ILE A 114 3.66 6.10 -15.74
N ALA A 115 2.58 5.52 -15.20
CA ALA A 115 2.69 4.50 -14.16
C ALA A 115 2.90 3.11 -14.77
N GLN A 116 4.12 2.59 -14.67
CA GLN A 116 4.37 1.19 -14.97
C GLN A 116 3.75 0.34 -13.85
N VAL A 117 3.11 -0.78 -14.19
CA VAL A 117 2.50 -1.68 -13.21
C VAL A 117 2.92 -3.13 -13.46
N ALA A 118 3.14 -3.84 -12.35
CA ALA A 118 3.25 -5.28 -12.31
C ALA A 118 2.18 -5.83 -11.37
N TYR A 119 1.31 -6.70 -11.87
CA TYR A 119 0.32 -7.42 -11.07
C TYR A 119 0.66 -8.90 -11.07
N THR A 120 0.74 -9.49 -9.88
CA THR A 120 0.98 -10.91 -9.68
C THR A 120 -0.25 -11.53 -9.04
N PHE A 121 -0.66 -12.67 -9.60
CA PHE A 121 -1.64 -13.56 -8.99
C PHE A 121 -0.98 -14.89 -8.67
N THR A 122 -0.99 -15.31 -7.41
CA THR A 122 -0.45 -16.58 -6.92
C THR A 122 -1.58 -17.58 -6.73
N ALA A 123 -1.72 -18.52 -7.65
CA ALA A 123 -2.78 -19.53 -7.60
C ALA A 123 -2.58 -20.50 -6.44
N ASN A 124 -1.34 -20.96 -6.23
CA ASN A 124 -0.98 -21.91 -5.18
C ASN A 124 0.39 -21.55 -4.59
N ARG A 125 0.50 -21.62 -3.25
CA ARG A 125 1.78 -21.57 -2.52
C ARG A 125 2.00 -22.92 -1.83
N SER A 126 3.12 -23.57 -2.10
CA SER A 126 3.51 -24.83 -1.47
C SER A 126 4.99 -24.79 -1.07
N ALA A 127 5.42 -25.74 -0.24
CA ALA A 127 6.84 -25.90 0.10
C ALA A 127 7.73 -26.18 -1.13
N ALA A 128 7.16 -26.74 -2.20
CA ALA A 128 7.86 -27.02 -3.46
C ALA A 128 7.93 -25.80 -4.40
N GLY A 129 7.29 -24.68 -4.05
CA GLY A 129 7.25 -23.46 -4.84
C GLY A 129 5.85 -22.87 -4.97
N SER A 130 5.78 -21.69 -5.60
CA SER A 130 4.55 -21.01 -5.95
C SER A 130 4.27 -21.13 -7.44
N ASN A 131 2.99 -21.24 -7.80
CA ASN A 131 2.53 -21.11 -9.19
C ASN A 131 1.58 -19.91 -9.28
N GLY A 132 1.66 -19.19 -10.39
CA GLY A 132 0.94 -17.95 -10.57
C GLY A 132 1.02 -17.37 -11.98
N ARG A 133 0.55 -16.14 -12.10
CA ARG A 133 0.57 -15.33 -13.30
C ARG A 133 1.18 -13.97 -12.97
N LEU A 134 2.03 -13.48 -13.85
CA LEU A 134 2.58 -12.13 -13.80
C LEU A 134 2.06 -11.38 -15.02
N PHE A 135 1.47 -10.22 -14.77
CA PHE A 135 1.00 -9.30 -15.80
C PHE A 135 1.78 -8.01 -15.67
N LEU A 136 2.45 -7.60 -16.75
CA LEU A 136 3.23 -6.38 -16.84
C LEU A 136 2.58 -5.42 -17.83
N SER A 137 2.51 -4.13 -17.50
CA SER A 137 1.92 -3.09 -18.35
C SER A 137 2.58 -2.92 -19.72
N ASN A 138 3.85 -3.30 -19.83
CA ASN A 138 4.59 -3.27 -21.09
C ASN A 138 4.35 -4.52 -21.97
N ALA A 139 3.59 -5.50 -21.49
CA ALA A 139 3.33 -6.75 -22.17
C ALA A 139 1.83 -7.11 -22.25
N ASN A 140 0.95 -6.31 -21.66
CA ASN A 140 -0.49 -6.58 -21.60
C ASN A 140 -1.29 -5.30 -21.85
N TYR A 141 -2.53 -5.47 -22.32
CA TYR A 141 -3.53 -4.42 -22.33
C TYR A 141 -4.07 -4.23 -20.91
N MET A 142 -3.78 -3.07 -20.34
CA MET A 142 -4.24 -2.66 -19.02
C MET A 142 -4.96 -1.31 -19.12
N ASP A 143 -5.89 -1.07 -18.20
CA ASP A 143 -6.54 0.23 -18.01
C ASP A 143 -6.56 0.58 -16.53
N GLY A 144 -6.64 1.86 -16.21
CA GLY A 144 -6.68 2.37 -14.85
C GLY A 144 -5.63 3.42 -14.56
N GLN A 145 -5.39 3.67 -13.27
CA GLN A 145 -4.60 4.79 -12.80
C GLN A 145 -4.14 4.61 -11.36
N VAL A 146 -3.09 5.34 -11.00
CA VAL A 146 -2.73 5.67 -9.61
C VAL A 146 -3.11 7.12 -9.37
N VAL A 147 -3.87 7.39 -8.31
CA VAL A 147 -4.21 8.74 -7.86
C VAL A 147 -3.48 9.00 -6.56
N ILE A 148 -2.66 10.05 -6.51
CA ILE A 148 -2.04 10.55 -5.29
C ILE A 148 -2.80 11.80 -4.88
N THR A 149 -3.49 11.73 -3.75
CA THR A 149 -4.35 12.81 -3.25
C THR A 149 -3.64 13.72 -2.26
N ALA A 150 -2.67 13.19 -1.50
CA ALA A 150 -1.89 13.97 -0.55
C ALA A 150 -0.45 13.45 -0.43
N TYR A 151 0.47 14.38 -0.21
CA TYR A 151 1.83 14.11 0.20
C TYR A 151 2.22 15.07 1.33
N ASP A 152 2.43 14.51 2.53
CA ASP A 152 3.03 15.23 3.64
C ASP A 152 4.55 15.13 3.48
N GLN A 153 5.17 16.20 3.00
CA GLN A 153 6.62 16.25 2.79
C GLN A 153 7.41 16.17 4.11
N GLN A 154 6.87 16.72 5.21
CA GLN A 154 7.57 16.75 6.50
C GLN A 154 7.65 15.36 7.11
N ARG A 155 6.55 14.60 7.05
CA ARG A 155 6.47 13.23 7.57
C ARG A 155 6.79 12.16 6.53
N ARG A 156 6.95 12.55 5.27
CA ARG A 156 7.10 11.67 4.10
C ARG A 156 5.95 10.65 3.99
N LEU A 157 4.71 11.12 4.15
CA LEU A 157 3.52 10.27 4.08
C LEU A 157 2.73 10.52 2.79
N LEU A 158 2.33 9.45 2.12
CA LEU A 158 1.57 9.50 0.87
C LEU A 158 0.17 8.92 1.06
N SER A 159 -0.84 9.57 0.48
CA SER A 159 -2.21 9.06 0.45
C SER A 159 -2.77 9.08 -0.97
N GLY A 160 -3.66 8.14 -1.28
CA GLY A 160 -4.16 7.97 -2.62
C GLY A 160 -4.97 6.69 -2.83
N SER A 161 -5.15 6.35 -4.10
CA SER A 161 -5.86 5.15 -4.54
C SER A 161 -5.32 4.66 -5.87
N TYR A 162 -5.70 3.44 -6.25
CA TYR A 162 -5.38 2.88 -7.55
C TYR A 162 -6.52 2.00 -8.06
N THR A 163 -6.60 1.93 -9.39
CA THR A 163 -7.45 0.99 -10.11
C THR A 163 -6.61 0.35 -11.20
N LEU A 164 -6.74 -0.97 -11.36
CA LEU A 164 -6.21 -1.75 -12.46
C LEU A 164 -7.35 -2.58 -13.05
N LYS A 165 -7.48 -2.53 -14.37
CA LYS A 165 -8.41 -3.34 -15.14
C LYS A 165 -7.65 -4.08 -16.24
N MET A 166 -7.99 -5.33 -16.45
CA MET A 166 -7.55 -6.11 -17.60
C MET A 166 -8.74 -6.86 -18.15
N ASN A 167 -8.99 -6.74 -19.44
CA ASN A 167 -10.10 -7.42 -20.10
C ASN A 167 -9.57 -8.61 -20.88
N ASP A 168 -10.39 -9.66 -20.97
CA ASP A 168 -10.10 -10.83 -21.78
C ASP A 168 -8.73 -11.46 -21.45
N ILE A 169 -8.41 -11.66 -20.18
CA ILE A 169 -7.20 -12.37 -19.76
C ILE A 169 -7.50 -13.86 -19.57
N ILE A 170 -6.47 -14.70 -19.67
CA ILE A 170 -6.57 -16.10 -19.24
C ILE A 170 -6.89 -16.11 -17.75
N ASP A 171 -7.88 -16.91 -17.34
CA ASP A 171 -8.23 -17.10 -15.94
C ASP A 171 -6.98 -17.42 -15.11
N PRO A 172 -6.60 -16.57 -14.13
CA PRO A 172 -5.42 -16.80 -13.32
C PRO A 172 -5.48 -18.07 -12.46
N PHE A 173 -6.66 -18.64 -12.21
CA PHE A 173 -6.83 -19.93 -11.54
C PHE A 173 -6.58 -21.13 -12.47
N SER A 174 -6.59 -20.92 -13.78
CA SER A 174 -6.41 -22.00 -14.76
C SER A 174 -4.98 -22.55 -14.70
N SER A 175 -4.87 -23.87 -14.52
CA SER A 175 -3.61 -24.61 -14.66
C SER A 175 -3.22 -24.85 -16.12
N ALA A 176 -4.16 -24.71 -17.06
CA ALA A 176 -3.90 -24.79 -18.49
C ALA A 176 -3.16 -23.52 -18.94
N MET A 177 -1.83 -23.60 -18.98
CA MET A 177 -0.96 -22.45 -19.27
C MET A 177 -1.16 -21.86 -20.67
N SER A 178 -1.74 -22.63 -21.61
CA SER A 178 -1.99 -22.17 -22.99
C SER A 178 -2.87 -23.10 -23.84
N SER A 179 -3.39 -24.22 -23.30
CA SER A 179 -4.17 -25.18 -24.09
C SER A 179 -5.63 -24.75 -24.24
N PRO A 180 -6.15 -24.53 -25.46
CA PRO A 180 -7.55 -24.18 -25.68
C PRO A 180 -8.52 -25.32 -25.34
N PRO A 181 -9.75 -25.01 -24.91
CA PRO A 181 -10.25 -23.67 -24.58
C PRO A 181 -9.90 -23.29 -23.13
N ALA A 182 -9.00 -22.32 -22.95
CA ALA A 182 -8.73 -21.75 -21.63
C ALA A 182 -9.86 -20.78 -21.24
N LEU A 183 -10.38 -20.90 -20.02
CA LEU A 183 -11.36 -19.96 -19.48
C LEU A 183 -10.75 -18.54 -19.45
N ARG A 184 -11.56 -17.53 -19.79
CA ARG A 184 -11.13 -16.13 -19.86
C ARG A 184 -11.99 -15.27 -18.95
N CYS A 185 -11.39 -14.24 -18.37
CA CYS A 185 -12.06 -13.32 -17.45
C CYS A 185 -11.60 -11.88 -17.64
N ASN A 186 -12.35 -10.96 -17.04
CA ASN A 186 -11.97 -9.57 -16.85
C ASN A 186 -11.57 -9.39 -15.39
N LEU A 187 -10.39 -8.85 -15.14
CA LEU A 187 -9.92 -8.46 -13.83
C LEU A 187 -10.27 -6.99 -13.57
N THR A 188 -10.75 -6.71 -12.36
CA THR A 188 -10.69 -5.37 -11.75
C THR A 188 -10.04 -5.49 -10.37
N LEU A 189 -9.01 -4.70 -10.12
CA LEU A 189 -8.35 -4.54 -8.84
C LEU A 189 -8.44 -3.07 -8.42
N ASN A 190 -8.94 -2.82 -7.22
CA ASN A 190 -9.00 -1.48 -6.63
C ASN A 190 -8.30 -1.47 -5.29
N GLY A 191 -7.67 -0.37 -4.95
CA GLY A 191 -7.17 -0.16 -3.60
C GLY A 191 -7.04 1.31 -3.23
N SER A 192 -6.90 1.53 -1.93
CA SER A 192 -6.70 2.85 -1.32
C SER A 192 -5.53 2.75 -0.34
N PHE A 193 -4.86 3.87 -0.10
CA PHE A 193 -3.82 3.98 0.90
C PHE A 193 -3.86 5.36 1.54
N GLU A 194 -3.72 5.38 2.86
CA GLU A 194 -3.64 6.59 3.66
C GLU A 194 -2.38 6.53 4.50
N ASN A 195 -1.68 7.65 4.58
CA ASN A 195 -0.50 7.84 5.41
C ASN A 195 0.59 6.77 5.18
N LEU A 196 0.76 6.32 3.92
CA LEU A 196 1.79 5.37 3.54
C LEU A 196 3.17 6.01 3.71
N PRO A 197 4.05 5.48 4.59
CA PRO A 197 5.39 6.02 4.75
C PRO A 197 6.24 5.77 3.51
N LEU A 198 6.93 6.81 3.05
CA LEU A 198 7.93 6.70 1.99
C LEU A 198 9.33 6.52 2.60
N GLN A 199 9.96 5.39 2.30
CA GLN A 199 11.36 5.13 2.61
C GLN A 199 12.28 5.86 1.63
#